data_AF-A0A4Y2PA34-F1
#
_entry.id   AF-A0A4Y2PA34-F1
#
_cell.length_a   1.000
_cell.length_b   1.000
_cell.length_c   1.000
_cell.angle_alpha   90.00
_cell.angle_beta   90.00
_cell.angle_gamma   90.00
#
_symmetry.space_group_name_H-M   'P 1'
#
loop_
_entity.id
_entity.type
_entity.pdbx_description
1 polymer ?
#
loop_
_entity_poly.entity_id
_entity_poly.type
_entity_poly.pdbx_seq_one_letter_code
_entity_poly.pdbx_strand_id
1 'polypeptide(L)'
;MADVLAEAFASVCEAQNYAEPFLSYKNRAERIPLRFRTKKNLAYNADFTIGELRRALSTTKQTSPGPDGITYSMISHLSDDSLANVLYMFNRIWREHVFPAK
;
A
#
# COMPACT_ATOMS: atom_id res chain seq x y z
N MET A 1 -10.87 -7.81 18.21
CA MET A 1 -11.73 -8.35 17.14
C MET A 1 -10.92 -8.66 15.88
N ALA A 2 -9.98 -7.79 15.47
CA ALA A 2 -9.02 -8.11 14.42
C ALA A 2 -8.14 -9.33 14.76
N ASP A 3 -7.69 -9.47 16.01
CA ASP A 3 -6.82 -10.59 16.43
C ASP A 3 -7.52 -11.94 16.33
N VAL A 4 -8.80 -12.00 16.74
CA VAL A 4 -9.63 -13.22 16.65
C VAL A 4 -9.85 -13.65 15.19
N LEU A 5 -10.03 -12.68 14.27
CA LEU A 5 -10.12 -12.97 12.84
C LEU A 5 -8.77 -13.47 12.31
N ALA A 6 -7.67 -12.83 12.69
CA ALA A 6 -6.33 -13.24 12.28
C ALA A 6 -6.01 -14.68 12.74
N GLU A 7 -6.36 -15.04 13.97
CA GLU A 7 -6.20 -16.41 14.50
C GLU A 7 -7.08 -17.43 13.75
N ALA A 8 -8.34 -17.09 13.48
CA ALA A 8 -9.23 -17.95 12.71
C ALA A 8 -8.75 -18.18 11.27
N PHE A 9 -8.20 -17.15 10.62
CA PHE A 9 -7.61 -17.31 9.29
C PHE A 9 -6.31 -18.09 9.34
N ALA A 10 -5.47 -17.87 10.35
CA ALA A 10 -4.22 -18.60 10.51
C ALA A 10 -4.48 -20.10 10.71
N SER A 11 -5.48 -20.47 11.52
CA SER A 11 -5.84 -21.87 11.73
C SER A 11 -6.36 -22.51 10.43
N VAL A 12 -7.27 -21.87 9.69
CA VAL A 12 -7.76 -22.41 8.40
C VAL A 12 -6.64 -22.52 7.36
N CYS A 13 -5.71 -21.58 7.34
CA CYS A 13 -4.62 -21.52 6.37
C CYS A 13 -3.37 -22.33 6.78
N GLU A 14 -3.45 -23.05 7.89
CA GLU A 14 -2.36 -23.87 8.37
C GLU A 14 -2.12 -25.05 7.42
N ALA A 15 -0.85 -25.37 7.15
CA ALA A 15 -0.50 -26.37 6.14
C ALA A 15 -1.21 -27.71 6.37
N GLN A 16 -1.41 -28.10 7.63
CA GLN A 16 -2.10 -29.33 8.01
C GLN A 16 -3.59 -29.40 7.64
N ASN A 17 -4.22 -28.27 7.30
CA ASN A 17 -5.64 -28.18 6.94
C ASN A 17 -5.89 -28.23 5.44
N TYR A 18 -4.84 -28.33 4.61
CA TYR A 18 -4.99 -28.50 3.17
C TYR A 18 -4.85 -29.96 2.73
N ALA A 19 -5.56 -30.33 1.67
CA ALA A 19 -5.40 -31.63 1.04
C ALA A 19 -3.99 -31.80 0.42
N GLU A 20 -3.44 -33.02 0.50
CA GLU A 20 -2.11 -33.37 -0.01
C GLU A 20 -1.78 -32.88 -1.44
N PRO A 21 -2.70 -32.97 -2.43
CA PRO A 21 -2.43 -32.44 -3.78
C PRO A 21 -2.16 -30.94 -3.79
N PHE A 22 -2.86 -30.16 -2.95
CA PHE A 22 -2.67 -28.72 -2.84
C PHE A 22 -1.36 -28.39 -2.12
N LEU A 23 -1.01 -29.12 -1.06
CA LEU A 23 0.26 -28.94 -0.35
C LEU A 23 1.46 -29.16 -1.26
N SER A 24 1.42 -30.22 -2.06
CA SER A 24 2.45 -30.51 -3.06
C SER A 24 2.61 -29.37 -4.07
N TYR A 25 1.48 -28.81 -4.55
CA TYR A 25 1.50 -27.65 -5.44
C TYR A 25 2.04 -26.39 -4.76
N LYS A 26 1.54 -26.04 -3.57
CA LYS A 26 1.93 -24.87 -2.78
C LYS A 26 3.44 -24.87 -2.51
N ASN A 27 3.95 -25.97 -1.95
CA ASN A 27 5.38 -26.12 -1.64
C ASN A 27 6.26 -25.98 -2.89
N ARG A 28 5.80 -26.45 -4.06
CA ARG A 28 6.51 -26.26 -5.32
C ARG A 28 6.46 -24.82 -5.82
N ALA A 29 5.30 -24.16 -5.71
CA ALA A 29 5.10 -22.79 -6.17
C ALA A 29 5.87 -21.77 -5.30
N GLU A 30 5.80 -21.89 -3.97
CA GLU A 30 6.43 -20.98 -3.02
C GLU A 30 7.97 -21.12 -2.98
N ARG A 31 8.50 -22.24 -3.46
CA ARG A 31 9.95 -22.43 -3.67
C ARG A 31 10.52 -21.53 -4.76
N ILE A 32 9.70 -20.97 -5.64
CA ILE A 32 10.15 -20.08 -6.71
C ILE A 32 10.34 -18.68 -6.12
N PRO A 33 11.58 -18.16 -5.99
CA PRO A 33 11.79 -16.85 -5.40
C PRO A 33 11.24 -15.75 -6.30
N LEU A 34 10.41 -14.87 -5.72
CA LEU A 34 9.91 -13.69 -6.41
C LEU A 34 11.03 -12.65 -6.59
N ARG A 35 11.31 -12.28 -7.83
CA ARG A 35 12.27 -11.23 -8.17
C ARG A 35 11.56 -9.89 -8.33
N PHE A 36 11.47 -9.13 -7.24
CA PHE A 36 10.87 -7.79 -7.26
C PHE A 36 11.78 -6.71 -7.85
N ARG A 37 13.10 -6.97 -7.92
CA ARG A 37 14.05 -6.02 -8.52
C ARG A 37 14.02 -6.14 -10.04
N THR A 38 13.67 -5.06 -10.71
CA THR A 38 13.75 -4.91 -12.16
C THR A 38 14.49 -3.61 -12.49
N LYS A 39 15.35 -3.64 -13.52
CA LYS A 39 15.97 -2.43 -14.09
C LYS A 39 15.09 -1.76 -15.15
N LYS A 40 13.96 -2.40 -15.50
CA LYS A 40 13.02 -1.85 -16.48
C LYS A 40 12.28 -0.68 -15.86
N ASN A 41 12.21 0.42 -16.59
CA ASN A 41 11.35 1.54 -16.23
C ASN A 41 9.91 1.17 -16.65
N LEU A 42 9.15 0.66 -15.69
CA LEU A 42 7.78 0.22 -15.91
C LEU A 42 6.84 1.32 -15.45
N ALA A 43 5.83 1.65 -16.26
CA ALA A 43 4.93 2.77 -16.01
C ALA A 43 4.25 2.69 -14.63
N TYR A 44 3.96 1.48 -14.14
CA TYR A 44 3.35 1.28 -12.81
C TYR A 44 4.30 1.59 -11.64
N ASN A 45 5.60 1.75 -11.90
CA ASN A 45 6.61 2.15 -10.92
C ASN A 45 7.03 3.62 -11.09
N ALA A 46 6.44 4.35 -12.03
CA ALA A 46 6.74 5.76 -12.23
C ALA A 46 6.31 6.60 -11.01
N ASP A 47 6.90 7.79 -10.90
CA ASP A 47 6.49 8.77 -9.90
C ASP A 47 5.03 9.17 -10.10
N PHE A 48 4.33 9.40 -8.98
CA PHE A 48 2.97 9.92 -8.99
C PHE A 48 2.95 11.32 -9.61
N THR A 49 1.89 11.59 -10.36
CA THR A 49 1.63 12.89 -10.97
C THR A 49 0.70 13.74 -10.12
N ILE A 50 0.75 15.06 -10.32
CA ILE A 50 -0.19 15.97 -9.67
C ILE A 50 -1.65 15.68 -10.06
N GLY A 51 -1.88 15.20 -11.28
CA GLY A 51 -3.20 14.82 -11.77
C GLY A 51 -3.76 13.60 -11.04
N GLU A 52 -2.93 12.60 -10.76
CA GLU A 52 -3.31 11.44 -9.95
C GLU A 52 -3.61 11.85 -8.51
N LEU A 53 -2.79 12.71 -7.91
CA LEU A 53 -3.03 13.22 -6.56
C LEU A 53 -4.37 13.98 -6.46
N ARG A 54 -4.64 14.90 -7.41
CA ARG A 54 -5.92 15.62 -7.46
C ARG A 54 -7.11 14.68 -7.65
N ARG A 55 -6.97 13.68 -8.52
CA ARG A 55 -8.03 12.67 -8.74
C ARG A 55 -8.27 11.83 -7.50
N ALA A 56 -7.21 11.41 -6.80
CA ALA A 56 -7.34 10.69 -5.55
C ALA A 56 -8.12 11.53 -4.53
N LEU A 57 -7.75 12.80 -4.35
CA LEU A 57 -8.45 13.72 -3.45
C LEU A 57 -9.92 13.95 -3.82
N SER A 58 -10.25 14.07 -5.11
CA SER A 58 -11.65 14.28 -5.52
C SER A 58 -12.54 13.05 -5.35
N THR A 59 -11.95 11.85 -5.39
CA THR A 59 -12.68 10.57 -5.19
C THR A 59 -12.73 10.12 -3.74
N THR A 60 -11.94 10.73 -2.86
CA THR A 60 -11.84 10.32 -1.45
C THR A 60 -13.07 10.73 -0.67
N LYS A 61 -13.69 9.78 0.04
CA LYS A 61 -14.82 10.06 0.93
C LYS A 61 -14.31 10.63 2.25
N GLN A 62 -15.06 11.56 2.84
CA GLN A 62 -14.75 12.07 4.18
C GLN A 62 -14.88 10.94 5.20
N THR A 63 -13.80 10.68 5.95
CA THR A 63 -13.79 9.80 7.11
C THR A 63 -13.32 10.57 8.33
N SER A 64 -13.41 9.95 9.51
CA SER A 64 -12.84 10.54 10.73
C SER A 64 -11.35 10.86 10.54
N PRO A 65 -10.86 11.98 11.10
CA PRO A 65 -9.45 12.35 11.03
C PRO A 65 -8.57 11.33 11.77
N GLY A 66 -7.29 11.29 11.40
CA GLY A 66 -6.29 10.53 12.12
C GLY A 66 -5.97 11.14 13.51
N PRO A 67 -5.04 10.52 14.26
CA PRO A 67 -4.56 11.04 15.55
C PRO A 67 -3.93 12.45 15.46
N ASP A 68 -3.50 12.85 14.26
CA ASP A 68 -2.98 14.18 13.93
C ASP A 68 -4.07 15.26 13.78
N GLY A 69 -5.35 14.86 13.75
CA GLY A 69 -6.49 15.75 13.55
C GLY A 69 -6.65 16.26 12.11
N ILE A 70 -5.87 15.77 11.14
CA ILE A 70 -5.93 16.23 9.76
C ILE A 70 -7.08 15.53 9.03
N THR A 71 -8.01 16.32 8.47
CA THR A 71 -9.15 15.81 7.69
C THR A 71 -8.86 15.84 6.19
N TYR A 72 -9.56 14.99 5.42
CA TYR A 72 -9.46 15.05 3.96
C TYR A 72 -9.89 16.40 3.38
N SER A 73 -10.85 17.07 4.02
CA SER A 73 -11.26 18.43 3.63
C SER A 73 -10.10 19.43 3.72
N MET A 74 -9.25 19.34 4.74
CA MET A 74 -8.07 20.22 4.85
C MET A 74 -7.10 19.97 3.71
N ILE A 75 -6.88 18.71 3.34
CA ILE A 75 -5.96 18.33 2.26
C ILE A 75 -6.52 18.75 0.89
N SER A 76 -7.84 18.60 0.67
CA SER A 76 -8.48 18.98 -0.60
C SER A 76 -8.49 20.48 -0.87
N HIS A 77 -8.34 21.32 0.17
CA HIS A 77 -8.31 22.78 0.07
C HIS A 77 -6.91 23.38 0.19
N LEU A 78 -5.85 22.55 0.10
CA LEU A 78 -4.48 23.05 0.05
C LEU A 78 -4.23 23.90 -1.20
N SER A 79 -3.31 24.86 -1.09
CA SER A 79 -2.79 25.59 -2.24
C SER A 79 -2.05 24.65 -3.19
N ASP A 80 -1.90 25.07 -4.45
CA ASP A 80 -1.19 24.28 -5.46
C ASP A 80 0.27 24.02 -5.06
N ASP A 81 0.95 25.00 -4.43
CA ASP A 81 2.31 24.85 -3.92
C ASP A 81 2.38 23.86 -2.76
N SER A 82 1.42 23.91 -1.84
CA SER A 82 1.32 22.95 -0.75
C SER A 82 1.06 21.53 -1.27
N LEU A 83 0.20 21.39 -2.28
CA LEU A 83 -0.09 20.11 -2.92
C LEU A 83 1.14 19.55 -3.65
N ALA A 84 1.93 20.41 -4.30
CA ALA A 84 3.19 20.03 -4.93
C ALA A 84 4.21 19.51 -3.90
N ASN A 85 4.29 20.14 -2.72
CA ASN A 85 5.15 19.65 -1.63
C ASN A 85 4.70 18.28 -1.09
N VAL A 86 3.40 18.07 -0.93
CA VAL A 86 2.84 16.77 -0.56
C VAL A 86 3.21 15.70 -1.59
N LEU A 87 3.02 16.00 -2.89
CA LEU A 87 3.40 15.09 -3.97
C LEU A 87 4.90 14.76 -3.94
N TYR A 88 5.75 15.76 -3.72
CA TYR A 88 7.19 15.56 -3.59
C TYR A 88 7.52 14.59 -2.45
N MET A 89 6.90 14.74 -1.28
CA MET A 89 7.11 13.83 -0.15
C MET A 89 6.71 12.40 -0.49
N PHE A 90 5.55 12.18 -1.13
CA PHE A 90 5.11 10.85 -1.57
C PHE A 90 6.08 10.22 -2.57
N ASN A 91 6.49 10.97 -3.60
CA ASN A 91 7.45 10.48 -4.60
C ASN A 91 8.84 10.24 -4.02
N ARG A 92 9.22 10.95 -2.95
CA ARG A 92 10.45 10.67 -2.22
C ARG A 92 10.37 9.33 -1.48
N ILE A 93 9.30 9.10 -0.72
CA ILE A 93 9.07 7.81 -0.03
C ILE A 93 9.00 6.67 -1.04
N TRP A 94 8.33 6.88 -2.17
CA TRP A 94 8.18 5.90 -3.26
C TRP A 94 9.53 5.46 -3.83
N ARG A 95 10.43 6.41 -4.13
CA ARG A 95 11.75 6.15 -4.72
C ARG A 95 12.78 5.66 -3.72
N GLU A 96 12.81 6.24 -2.53
CA GLU A 96 13.80 5.90 -1.50
C GLU A 96 13.44 4.63 -0.75
N HIS A 97 12.17 4.22 -0.75
CA HIS A 97 11.64 3.12 0.07
C HIS A 97 11.93 3.29 1.56
N VAL A 98 12.01 4.55 2.02
CA VAL A 98 12.26 4.92 3.41
C VAL A 98 11.07 5.72 3.93
N PHE A 99 10.53 5.30 5.06
CA PHE A 99 9.50 6.04 5.77
C PHE A 99 10.12 7.10 6.68
N PRO A 100 9.43 8.23 6.92
CA PRO A 100 9.83 9.19 7.94
C PRO A 100 10.00 8.49 9.30
N ALA A 101 10.96 8.97 10.10
CA ALA A 101 11.07 8.54 11.48
C ALA A 101 9.79 8.89 12.25
N LYS A 102 9.45 8.03 13.23
CA LYS A 102 8.33 8.29 14.15
C LYS A 102 8.64 9.41 15.13
#